data_AF-A0A0N9MNC7-F1
#
_entry.id   AF-A0A0N9MNC7-F1
#
_cell.length_a   1.000
_cell.length_b   1.000
_cell.length_c   1.000
_cell.angle_alpha   90.00
_cell.angle_beta   90.00
_cell.angle_gamma   90.00
#
_symmetry.space_group_name_H-M   'P 1'
#
loop_
_entity.id
_entity.type
_entity.pdbx_description
1 polymer ?
#
loop_
_entity_poly.entity_id
_entity_poly.type
_entity_poly.pdbx_seq_one_letter_code
_entity_poly.pdbx_strand_id
1 'polypeptide(L)'
;MTADVTSVDATGDDTPVRPFLSVVNGNPTDEEIAALVGVFAAVGGGSGDSGPGTRNEWGRPVDLFRQTWGQPGSFTNRGGW
;
A
#
# COMPACT_ATOMS: atom_id res chain seq x y z
N MET A 1 -6.82 -0.40 31.46
CA MET A 1 -6.28 -1.11 30.28
C MET A 1 -5.40 -0.13 29.53
N THR A 2 -4.09 -0.12 29.84
CA THR A 2 -3.09 0.67 29.12
C THR A 2 -2.61 -0.19 27.95
N ALA A 3 -2.70 0.33 26.73
CA ALA A 3 -2.16 -0.32 25.55
C ALA A 3 -0.67 0.02 25.44
N ASP A 4 0.16 -1.02 25.41
CA ASP A 4 1.59 -0.96 25.12
C ASP A 4 1.78 -0.77 23.60
N VAL A 5 2.44 0.32 23.20
CA VAL A 5 2.79 0.58 21.80
C VAL A 5 4.18 0.02 21.57
N THR A 6 4.24 -1.17 20.99
CA THR A 6 5.49 -1.83 20.62
C THR A 6 6.09 -1.13 19.40
N SER A 7 7.20 -0.41 19.61
CA SER A 7 8.05 0.11 18.55
C SER A 7 8.82 -1.04 17.90
N VAL A 8 8.62 -1.25 16.60
CA VAL A 8 9.41 -2.21 15.80
C VAL A 8 10.65 -1.50 15.28
N ASP A 9 11.81 -1.96 15.75
CA ASP A 9 13.13 -1.53 15.29
C ASP A 9 13.41 -2.17 13.91
N ALA A 10 13.62 -1.32 12.89
CA ALA A 10 13.88 -1.75 11.52
C ALA A 10 15.40 -1.68 11.25
N THR A 11 16.05 -2.83 11.23
CA THR A 11 17.45 -2.97 10.80
C THR A 11 17.53 -3.04 9.28
N GLY A 12 18.00 -1.96 8.65
CA GLY A 12 18.35 -1.90 7.23
C GLY A 12 19.07 -0.59 6.91
N ASP A 13 20.35 -0.68 6.51
CA ASP A 13 21.25 0.37 6.02
C ASP A 13 20.70 1.81 6.04
N ASP A 14 20.87 2.47 7.19
CA ASP A 14 20.22 3.74 7.53
C ASP A 14 21.03 4.94 6.99
N THR A 15 20.89 5.22 5.69
CA THR A 15 20.98 6.62 5.28
C THR A 15 19.67 7.25 5.72
N PRO A 16 19.65 8.19 6.67
CA PRO A 16 18.40 8.65 7.27
C PRO A 16 17.53 9.27 6.17
N VAL A 17 16.52 8.52 5.75
CA VAL A 17 15.54 8.97 4.76
C VAL A 17 14.77 10.07 5.45
N ARG A 18 14.97 11.31 5.00
CA ARG A 18 14.23 12.43 5.55
C ARG A 18 12.73 12.18 5.34
N PRO A 19 11.90 12.38 6.37
CA PRO A 19 10.47 12.19 6.24
C PRO A 19 9.93 13.12 5.16
N PHE A 20 8.99 12.63 4.36
CA PHE A 20 8.37 13.40 3.27
C PHE A 20 7.60 14.63 3.78
N LEU A 21 7.19 14.63 5.04
CA LEU A 21 6.42 15.66 5.70
C LEU A 21 6.98 15.90 7.10
N SER A 22 7.02 17.16 7.52
CA SER A 22 7.27 17.56 8.91
C SER A 22 5.98 18.04 9.57
N VAL A 23 5.67 17.51 10.76
CA VAL A 23 4.56 18.02 11.60
C VAL A 23 5.05 19.22 12.40
N VAL A 24 4.45 20.39 12.16
CA VAL A 24 4.83 21.65 12.86
C VAL A 24 4.05 21.81 14.17
N ASN A 25 2.79 21.41 14.20
CA ASN A 25 1.92 21.45 15.38
C ASN A 25 1.06 20.17 15.41
N GLY A 26 1.03 19.49 16.56
CA GLY A 26 0.26 18.26 16.77
C GLY A 26 -1.15 18.46 17.34
N ASN A 27 -1.52 19.69 17.73
CA ASN A 27 -2.83 20.01 18.29
C ASN A 27 -3.50 21.14 17.48
N PRO A 28 -3.98 20.84 16.25
CA PRO A 28 -4.73 21.80 15.44
C PRO A 28 -6.12 22.08 16.06
N THR A 29 -6.73 23.21 15.70
CA THR A 29 -8.13 23.49 16.04
C THR A 29 -9.10 22.74 15.13
N ASP A 30 -10.38 22.65 15.52
CA ASP A 30 -11.41 21.97 14.73
C ASP A 30 -11.56 22.57 13.32
N GLU A 31 -11.40 23.90 13.20
CA GLU A 31 -11.42 24.61 11.92
C GLU A 31 -10.24 24.21 11.02
N GLU A 32 -9.05 24.05 11.60
CA GLU A 32 -7.84 23.63 10.87
C GLU A 32 -7.95 22.18 10.40
N ILE A 33 -8.54 21.30 11.22
CA ILE A 33 -8.85 19.92 10.83
C ILE A 33 -9.81 19.91 9.63
N ALA A 34 -10.89 20.71 9.67
CA ALA A 34 -11.85 20.79 8.58
C ALA A 34 -11.20 21.26 7.27
N ALA A 35 -10.30 22.25 7.35
CA ALA A 35 -9.54 22.72 6.20
C ALA A 35 -8.65 21.62 5.59
N LEU A 36 -7.91 20.87 6.42
CA LEU A 36 -7.05 19.77 5.96
C LEU A 36 -7.85 18.66 5.28
N VAL A 37 -8.99 18.26 5.86
CA VAL A 37 -9.89 17.26 5.28
C VAL A 37 -10.42 17.74 3.92
N GLY A 38 -10.82 19.01 3.82
CA GLY A 38 -11.29 19.60 2.57
C GLY A 38 -10.25 19.52 1.44
N VAL A 39 -8.99 19.83 1.75
CA VAL A 39 -7.88 19.73 0.78
C VAL A 39 -7.65 18.27 0.36
N PHE A 40 -7.60 17.33 1.30
CA PHE A 40 -7.41 15.91 0.95
C PHE A 40 -8.57 15.33 0.16
N ALA A 41 -9.80 15.70 0.48
CA ALA A 41 -10.97 15.31 -0.29
C ALA A 41 -10.95 15.90 -1.71
N ALA A 42 -10.50 17.14 -1.87
CA ALA A 42 -10.37 17.78 -3.19
C ALA A 42 -9.28 17.12 -4.05
N VAL A 43 -8.15 16.73 -3.45
CA VAL A 43 -7.05 16.06 -4.16
C VAL A 43 -7.36 14.59 -4.47
N GLY A 44 -8.00 13.87 -3.55
CA GLY A 44 -8.33 12.45 -3.72
C GLY A 44 -9.67 12.16 -4.41
N GLY A 45 -10.56 13.15 -4.49
CA GLY A 45 -11.94 13.01 -4.99
C GLY A 45 -12.10 13.02 -6.50
N GLY A 46 -11.02 12.91 -7.27
CA GLY A 46 -11.07 12.75 -8.71
C GLY A 46 -11.57 11.37 -9.11
N SER A 47 -12.89 11.16 -9.11
CA SER A 47 -13.53 10.01 -9.77
C SER A 47 -13.47 10.20 -11.29
N GLY A 48 -12.26 10.29 -11.85
CA GLY A 48 -12.06 10.00 -13.25
C GLY A 48 -12.41 8.53 -13.47
N ASP A 49 -13.07 8.22 -14.58
CA ASP A 49 -13.29 6.83 -15.01
C ASP A 49 -11.97 6.09 -14.87
N SER A 50 -11.90 5.21 -13.88
CA SER A 50 -10.76 4.34 -13.68
C SER A 50 -10.91 3.32 -14.78
N GLY A 51 -10.44 3.68 -15.98
CA GLY A 51 -10.48 2.84 -17.17
C GLY A 51 -10.06 1.41 -16.80
N PRO A 52 -10.50 0.40 -17.56
CA PRO A 52 -10.57 -0.99 -17.13
C PRO A 52 -9.41 -1.37 -16.21
N GLY A 53 -9.72 -1.51 -14.91
CA GLY A 53 -8.71 -1.66 -13.87
C GLY A 53 -7.79 -2.84 -14.19
N THR A 54 -6.51 -2.70 -13.85
CA THR A 54 -5.53 -3.78 -13.97
C THR A 54 -6.11 -5.04 -13.34
N ARG A 55 -6.10 -6.13 -14.10
CA ARG A 55 -6.64 -7.41 -13.66
C ARG A 55 -6.00 -7.81 -12.33
N ASN A 56 -6.82 -7.99 -11.30
CA ASN A 56 -6.33 -8.47 -10.03
C ASN A 56 -5.91 -9.95 -10.19
N GLU A 57 -4.61 -10.20 -10.06
CA GLU A 57 -4.00 -11.53 -10.11
C GLU A 57 -3.91 -12.19 -8.73
N TRP A 58 -4.28 -11.50 -7.65
CA TRP A 58 -4.26 -12.04 -6.30
C TRP A 58 -5.42 -13.01 -6.06
N GLY A 59 -5.11 -14.17 -5.45
CA GLY A 59 -6.13 -15.11 -4.97
C GLY A 59 -6.89 -15.83 -6.09
N ARG A 60 -6.28 -16.03 -7.26
CA ARG A 60 -6.96 -16.74 -8.34
C ARG A 60 -7.22 -18.19 -7.92
N PRO A 61 -8.39 -18.76 -8.23
CA PRO A 61 -8.69 -20.15 -7.91
C PRO A 61 -7.66 -21.14 -8.48
N VAL A 62 -6.98 -20.79 -9.58
CA VAL A 62 -5.92 -21.62 -10.17
C VAL A 62 -4.64 -21.67 -9.33
N ASP A 63 -4.40 -20.70 -8.44
CA ASP A 63 -3.26 -20.67 -7.52
C ASP A 63 -3.50 -21.56 -6.29
N LEU A 64 -4.77 -21.86 -5.98
CA LEU A 64 -5.14 -22.80 -4.91
C LEU A 64 -4.81 -24.24 -5.29
N PHE A 65 -4.79 -24.52 -6.59
CA PHE A 65 -4.31 -25.79 -7.12
C PHE A 65 -2.85 -25.64 -7.49
N ARG A 66 -2.00 -26.64 -7.18
CA ARG A 66 -0.66 -26.71 -7.77
C ARG A 66 -0.81 -27.01 -9.26
N GLN A 67 -1.16 -26.01 -10.08
CA GLN A 67 -1.16 -26.15 -11.54
C GLN A 67 0.27 -26.03 -12.07
N THR A 68 1.06 -27.02 -11.68
CA THR A 68 2.20 -27.46 -12.45
C THR A 68 2.04 -28.97 -12.52
N TRP A 69 1.39 -29.45 -13.57
CA TRP A 69 1.60 -30.83 -14.00
C TRP A 69 3.01 -30.90 -14.58
N GLY A 70 3.97 -30.93 -13.66
CA GLY A 70 5.38 -30.97 -13.94
C GLY A 70 5.78 -32.38 -14.31
N GLN A 71 5.79 -32.65 -15.61
CA GLN A 71 6.71 -33.67 -16.12
C GLN A 71 8.15 -33.26 -15.72
N PRO A 72 9.08 -34.20 -15.48
CA PRO A 72 10.41 -33.93 -14.90
C PRO A 72 11.35 -32.99 -15.70
N GLY A 73 10.86 -32.32 -16.73
CA GLY A 73 11.60 -31.33 -17.52
C GLY A 73 10.84 -30.03 -17.83
N SER A 74 9.69 -29.73 -17.22
CA SER A 74 8.98 -28.49 -17.53
C SER A 74 9.47 -27.30 -16.69
N PHE A 75 10.06 -26.30 -17.35
CA PHE A 75 10.24 -24.97 -16.78
C PHE A 75 8.97 -24.15 -17.05
N THR A 76 8.16 -23.91 -16.02
CA THR A 76 6.98 -23.05 -16.18
C THR A 76 7.47 -21.61 -16.20
N ASN A 77 7.68 -21.09 -17.41
CA ASN A 77 8.08 -19.70 -17.64
C ASN A 77 6.88 -18.79 -17.31
N ARG A 78 6.72 -18.44 -16.03
CA ARG A 78 5.75 -17.44 -15.59
C ARG A 78 6.43 -16.08 -15.61
N GLY A 79 6.77 -15.63 -16.81
CA GLY A 79 7.33 -14.32 -17.09
C GLY A 79 6.74 -13.79 -18.38
N GLY A 80 5.89 -12.77 -18.28
CA GLY A 80 5.28 -12.13 -19.43
C GLY A 80 4.35 -11.00 -19.03
N TRP A 81 4.97 -9.83 -18.83
CA TRP A 81 4.42 -8.45 -18.79
C TRP A 81 3.64 -8.04 -17.53
#